data_AF-A0A7X2TU61-F1
#
_entry.id   AF-A0A7X2TU61-F1
#
_cell.length_a   1.000
_cell.length_b   1.000
_cell.length_c   1.000
_cell.angle_alpha   90.00
_cell.angle_beta   90.00
_cell.angle_gamma   90.00
#
_symmetry.space_group_name_H-M   'P 1'
#
loop_
_entity.id
_entity.type
_entity.pdbx_description
1 polymer ?
#
loop_
_entity_poly.entity_id
_entity_poly.type
_entity_poly.pdbx_seq_one_letter_code
_entity_poly.pdbx_strand_id
1 'polypeptide(L)'
;MKPLDWVVLCATLGSIIGYGLYRSRGANTVDRYLLAGKTMPWYAMALSIMATQASAITFISTTGQSYVDGMRFVQFYFGLPIAMVIISATVVPRFHNAGVYTAYEYLEKRFDAKTRAIASVVFLLQRGFSVGLALYAPAIVLAVIFGWPDQITTLLMGIVVICYTVIGGVQAIAWTDVQQMLIIFAGLFIALAMIIAQLPPDVGLIDAVYLAGAMGKLNTVDFTFDLNNRYT
;
A
#
# COMPACT_ATOMS: atom_id res chain seq x y z
N MET A 1 -12.23 20.56 -11.34
CA MET A 1 -10.77 20.70 -11.14
C MET A 1 -10.24 21.86 -11.96
N LYS A 2 -9.27 22.60 -11.44
CA LYS A 2 -8.60 23.66 -12.19
C LYS A 2 -7.61 23.03 -13.18
N PRO A 3 -7.26 23.71 -14.30
CA PRO A 3 -6.26 23.20 -15.25
C PRO A 3 -4.90 22.89 -14.59
N LEU A 4 -4.53 23.64 -13.56
CA LEU A 4 -3.30 23.41 -12.80
C LEU A 4 -3.30 22.04 -12.11
N ASP A 5 -4.44 21.59 -11.57
CA ASP A 5 -4.54 20.31 -10.86
C ASP A 5 -4.24 19.14 -11.82
N TRP A 6 -4.71 19.24 -13.07
CA TRP A 6 -4.41 18.27 -14.12
C TRP A 6 -2.93 18.25 -14.50
N VAL A 7 -2.30 19.42 -14.61
CA VAL A 7 -0.87 19.52 -14.90
C VAL A 7 -0.06 18.85 -13.80
N VAL A 8 -0.37 19.14 -12.53
CA VAL A 8 0.31 18.53 -11.38
C VAL A 8 0.10 17.03 -11.35
N LEU A 9 -1.14 16.55 -11.55
CA LEU A 9 -1.46 15.12 -11.56
C LEU A 9 -0.69 14.39 -12.66
N CYS A 10 -0.80 14.84 -13.91
CA CYS A 10 -0.17 14.20 -15.06
C CYS A 10 1.36 14.27 -14.97
N ALA A 11 1.92 15.39 -14.55
CA ALA A 11 3.37 15.53 -14.36
C ALA A 11 3.87 14.60 -13.26
N THR A 12 3.14 14.49 -12.14
CA THR A 12 3.49 13.60 -11.04
C THR A 12 3.46 12.14 -11.48
N LEU A 13 2.35 11.68 -12.04
CA LEU A 13 2.22 10.30 -12.54
C LEU A 13 3.26 9.98 -13.62
N GLY A 14 3.46 10.90 -14.57
CA GLY A 14 4.47 10.76 -15.62
C GLY A 14 5.89 10.70 -15.07
N SER A 15 6.21 11.50 -14.05
CA SER A 15 7.53 11.49 -13.40
C SER A 15 7.81 10.19 -12.65
N ILE A 16 6.80 9.65 -11.97
CA ILE A 16 6.91 8.38 -11.23
C ILE A 16 7.17 7.24 -12.21
N ILE A 17 6.28 7.09 -13.18
CA ILE A 17 6.37 6.02 -14.18
C ILE A 17 7.67 6.17 -14.98
N GLY A 18 7.98 7.37 -15.44
CA GLY A 18 9.19 7.65 -16.21
C GLY A 18 10.47 7.33 -15.44
N TYR A 19 10.56 7.71 -14.16
CA TYR A 19 11.71 7.41 -13.32
C TYR A 19 11.83 5.91 -13.03
N GLY A 20 10.73 5.23 -12.69
CA GLY A 20 10.70 3.79 -12.48
C GLY A 20 11.16 3.01 -13.70
N LEU A 21 10.64 3.34 -14.88
CA LEU A 21 11.04 2.73 -16.15
C LEU A 21 12.50 3.05 -16.52
N TYR A 22 12.98 4.28 -16.28
CA TYR A 22 14.38 4.65 -16.48
C TYR A 22 15.32 3.81 -15.62
N ARG A 23 14.98 3.63 -14.33
CA ARG A 23 15.76 2.80 -13.39
C ARG A 23 15.73 1.31 -13.72
N SER A 24 14.67 0.83 -14.38
CA SER A 24 14.55 -0.57 -14.79
C SER A 24 15.12 -0.88 -16.18
N ARG A 25 15.76 0.11 -16.84
CA ARG A 25 16.40 -0.12 -18.14
C ARG A 25 17.38 -1.30 -18.09
N GLY A 26 17.24 -2.21 -19.05
CA GLY A 26 18.10 -3.40 -19.17
C GLY A 26 17.60 -4.63 -18.43
N ALA A 27 16.34 -4.66 -17.97
CA ALA A 27 15.68 -5.85 -17.42
C ALA A 27 15.33 -6.91 -18.49
N ASN A 28 16.33 -7.34 -19.29
CA ASN A 28 16.14 -8.31 -20.38
C ASN A 28 16.25 -9.77 -19.91
N THR A 29 16.58 -9.99 -18.64
CA THR A 29 16.72 -11.33 -18.04
C THR A 29 15.65 -11.55 -16.97
N VAL A 30 15.23 -12.81 -16.82
CA VAL A 30 14.22 -13.21 -15.82
C VAL A 30 14.64 -12.79 -14.41
N ASP A 31 15.92 -12.95 -14.06
CA ASP A 31 16.47 -12.52 -12.77
C ASP A 31 16.33 -11.03 -12.52
N ARG A 32 16.52 -10.21 -13.56
CA ARG A 32 16.40 -8.76 -13.41
C ARG A 32 14.95 -8.31 -13.38
N TYR A 33 14.07 -9.00 -14.11
CA TYR A 33 12.64 -8.72 -14.11
C TYR A 33 11.97 -9.13 -12.78
N LEU A 34 12.28 -10.31 -12.24
CA LEU A 34 11.64 -10.87 -11.04
C LEU A 34 12.38 -10.54 -9.73
N LEU A 35 13.71 -10.42 -9.74
CA LEU A 35 14.51 -10.22 -8.52
C LEU A 35 15.25 -8.88 -8.51
N ALA A 36 15.02 -7.99 -9.50
CA ALA A 36 15.75 -6.73 -9.66
C ALA A 36 17.29 -6.91 -9.67
N GLY A 37 17.76 -8.09 -10.10
CA GLY A 37 19.17 -8.48 -10.09
C GLY A 37 19.81 -8.50 -8.69
N LYS A 38 19.01 -8.49 -7.62
CA LYS A 38 19.46 -8.39 -6.22
C LYS A 38 20.32 -7.13 -5.92
N THR A 39 20.15 -6.08 -6.73
CA THR A 39 20.91 -4.83 -6.62
C THR A 39 20.15 -3.71 -5.89
N MET A 40 18.92 -3.97 -5.47
CA MET A 40 18.08 -2.96 -4.85
C MET A 40 18.59 -2.58 -3.46
N PRO A 41 18.70 -1.27 -3.15
CA PRO A 41 19.09 -0.85 -1.82
C PRO A 41 17.99 -1.20 -0.81
N TRP A 42 18.42 -1.48 0.43
CA TRP A 42 17.53 -1.98 1.50
C TRP A 42 16.33 -1.04 1.76
N TYR A 43 16.54 0.28 1.72
CA TYR A 43 15.49 1.26 1.97
C TYR A 43 14.42 1.25 0.87
N ALA A 44 14.81 1.04 -0.39
CA ALA A 44 13.86 0.98 -1.50
C ALA A 44 13.00 -0.28 -1.42
N MET A 45 13.60 -1.41 -1.06
CA MET A 45 12.86 -2.65 -0.79
C MET A 45 11.93 -2.51 0.41
N ALA A 46 12.39 -1.91 1.51
CA ALA A 46 11.58 -1.71 2.70
C ALA A 46 10.36 -0.81 2.41
N LEU A 47 10.58 0.34 1.76
CA LEU A 47 9.51 1.26 1.39
C LEU A 47 8.54 0.66 0.36
N SER A 48 9.04 -0.15 -0.59
CA SER A 48 8.18 -0.87 -1.54
C SER A 48 7.31 -1.94 -0.86
N ILE A 49 7.87 -2.69 0.09
CA ILE A 49 7.08 -3.63 0.90
C ILE A 49 6.01 -2.87 1.70
N MET A 50 6.36 -1.73 2.31
CA MET A 50 5.41 -0.88 3.01
C MET A 50 4.32 -0.34 2.07
N ALA A 51 4.68 0.12 0.88
CA ALA A 51 3.75 0.62 -0.13
C ALA A 51 2.81 -0.47 -0.63
N THR A 52 3.32 -1.67 -0.86
CA THR A 52 2.50 -2.83 -1.28
C THR A 52 1.46 -3.21 -0.22
N GLN A 53 1.78 -3.01 1.06
CA GLN A 53 0.85 -3.23 2.18
C GLN A 53 -0.14 -2.06 2.35
N ALA A 54 0.30 -0.84 2.06
CA ALA A 54 -0.49 0.38 2.19
C ALA A 54 -1.30 0.63 0.91
N SER A 55 -2.53 0.12 0.86
CA SER A 55 -3.44 0.38 -0.26
C SER A 55 -4.14 1.73 -0.12
N ALA A 56 -4.67 2.28 -1.23
CA ALA A 56 -5.56 3.45 -1.17
C ALA A 56 -6.80 3.19 -0.30
N ILE A 57 -7.30 1.94 -0.27
CA ILE A 57 -8.35 1.51 0.67
C ILE A 57 -7.92 1.80 2.09
N THR A 58 -6.69 1.45 2.46
CA THR A 58 -6.18 1.64 3.81
C THR A 58 -6.25 3.10 4.21
N PHE A 59 -5.75 4.02 3.39
CA PHE A 59 -5.78 5.45 3.73
C PHE A 59 -7.21 6.00 3.84
N ILE A 60 -8.08 5.72 2.87
CA ILE A 60 -9.46 6.25 2.88
C ILE A 60 -10.31 5.61 3.99
N SER A 61 -10.23 4.28 4.11
CA SER A 61 -11.03 3.50 5.07
C SER A 61 -10.59 3.75 6.50
N THR A 62 -9.28 3.79 6.79
CA THR A 62 -8.81 3.99 8.17
C THR A 62 -9.10 5.40 8.67
N THR A 63 -9.00 6.43 7.83
CA THR A 63 -9.40 7.80 8.24
C THR A 63 -10.91 7.92 8.42
N GLY A 64 -11.69 7.31 7.53
CA GLY A 64 -13.16 7.27 7.67
C GLY A 64 -13.60 6.53 8.94
N GLN A 65 -12.98 5.39 9.21
CA GLN A 65 -13.23 4.61 10.42
C GLN A 65 -12.75 5.34 11.68
N SER A 66 -11.61 6.03 11.63
CA SER A 66 -11.13 6.88 12.75
C SER A 66 -12.14 7.99 13.08
N TYR A 67 -12.76 8.56 12.04
CA TYR A 67 -13.78 9.60 12.22
C TYR A 67 -15.06 9.04 12.86
N VAL A 68 -15.52 7.86 12.46
CA VAL A 68 -16.77 7.25 12.97
C VAL A 68 -16.58 6.52 14.30
N ASP A 69 -15.61 5.62 14.41
CA ASP A 69 -15.44 4.69 15.53
C ASP A 69 -14.20 4.97 16.41
N GLY A 70 -13.34 5.92 16.01
CA GLY A 70 -12.10 6.24 16.72
C GLY A 70 -10.92 5.34 16.36
N MET A 71 -9.82 5.45 17.11
CA MET A 71 -8.53 4.81 16.80
C MET A 71 -8.38 3.36 17.27
N ARG A 72 -9.46 2.69 17.67
CA ARG A 72 -9.44 1.32 18.23
C ARG A 72 -8.90 0.26 17.27
N PHE A 73 -8.87 0.56 15.97
CA PHE A 73 -8.31 -0.34 14.96
C PHE A 73 -6.78 -0.40 14.97
N VAL A 74 -6.12 0.59 15.59
CA VAL A 74 -4.65 0.68 15.64
C VAL A 74 -4.05 -0.54 16.33
N GLN A 75 -4.75 -1.14 17.30
CA GLN A 75 -4.26 -2.34 17.99
C GLN A 75 -3.98 -3.53 17.05
N PHE A 76 -4.75 -3.69 15.97
CA PHE A 76 -4.46 -4.72 14.96
C PHE A 76 -3.12 -4.49 14.24
N TYR A 77 -2.69 -3.24 14.13
CA TYR A 77 -1.43 -2.89 13.47
C TYR A 77 -0.20 -3.13 14.35
N PHE A 78 -0.34 -3.23 15.68
CA PHE A 78 0.81 -3.55 16.56
C PHE A 78 1.37 -4.95 16.34
N GLY A 79 0.54 -5.91 15.90
CA GLY A 79 1.01 -7.27 15.59
C GLY A 79 1.89 -7.36 14.34
N LEU A 80 1.71 -6.42 13.39
CA LEU A 80 2.40 -6.46 12.10
C LEU A 80 3.93 -6.28 12.21
N PRO A 81 4.47 -5.28 12.93
CA PRO A 81 5.92 -5.15 13.12
C PRO A 81 6.55 -6.39 13.76
N ILE A 82 5.89 -6.96 14.77
CA ILE A 82 6.38 -8.15 15.47
C ILE A 82 6.43 -9.35 14.51
N ALA A 83 5.37 -9.58 13.74
CA ALA A 83 5.34 -10.63 12.72
C ALA A 83 6.43 -10.43 11.66
N MET A 84 6.68 -9.19 11.23
CA MET A 84 7.74 -8.88 10.26
C MET A 84 9.15 -9.16 10.79
N VAL A 85 9.41 -8.86 12.07
CA VAL A 85 10.69 -9.21 12.72
C VAL A 85 10.87 -10.73 12.75
N ILE A 86 9.83 -11.49 13.13
CA ILE A 86 9.89 -12.96 13.17
C ILE A 86 10.11 -13.53 11.76
N ILE A 87 9.38 -13.05 10.76
CA ILE A 87 9.50 -13.51 9.36
C ILE A 87 10.89 -13.19 8.80
N SER A 88 11.40 -11.98 9.06
CA SER A 88 12.73 -11.58 8.59
C SER A 88 13.86 -12.36 9.26
N ALA A 89 13.72 -12.72 10.54
CA ALA A 89 14.70 -13.54 11.25
C ALA A 89 14.63 -15.04 10.86
N THR A 90 13.47 -15.56 10.50
CA THR A 90 13.27 -17.02 10.37
C THR A 90 12.99 -17.52 8.94
N VAL A 91 12.13 -16.84 8.18
CA VAL A 91 11.66 -17.31 6.87
C VAL A 91 12.55 -16.77 5.75
N VAL A 92 12.90 -15.48 5.81
CA VAL A 92 13.71 -14.81 4.78
C VAL A 92 15.07 -15.50 4.57
N PRO A 93 15.85 -15.86 5.61
CA PRO A 93 17.13 -16.54 5.41
C PRO A 93 16.98 -17.91 4.74
N ARG A 94 15.90 -18.64 5.05
CA ARG A 94 15.62 -19.95 4.44
C ARG A 94 15.31 -19.84 2.95
N PHE A 95 14.51 -18.85 2.56
CA PHE A 95 14.23 -18.61 1.14
C PHE A 95 15.46 -18.10 0.38
N HIS A 96 16.26 -17.24 1.02
CA HIS A 96 17.51 -16.77 0.43
C HIS A 96 18.48 -17.91 0.15
N ASN A 97 18.69 -18.81 1.13
CA ASN A 97 19.58 -19.96 0.99
C ASN A 97 19.05 -21.01 0.00
N ALA A 98 17.73 -21.15 -0.15
CA ALA A 98 17.13 -22.08 -1.09
C ALA A 98 17.24 -21.63 -2.57
N GLY A 99 17.66 -20.38 -2.81
CA GLY A 99 17.87 -19.84 -4.17
C GLY A 99 16.62 -19.87 -5.04
N VAL A 100 15.43 -19.78 -4.43
CA VAL A 100 14.15 -19.87 -5.13
C VAL A 100 13.72 -18.50 -5.67
N TYR A 101 13.04 -18.49 -6.81
CA TYR A 101 12.43 -17.27 -7.37
C TYR A 101 11.10 -16.94 -6.70
N THR A 102 10.39 -17.95 -6.21
CA THR A 102 9.08 -17.80 -5.57
C THR A 102 9.02 -18.57 -4.25
N ALA A 103 8.19 -18.10 -3.33
CA ALA A 103 7.92 -18.84 -2.09
C ALA A 103 7.29 -20.22 -2.34
N TYR A 104 6.60 -20.41 -3.47
CA TYR A 104 5.96 -21.68 -3.82
C TYR A 104 6.93 -22.71 -4.41
N GLU A 105 7.99 -22.25 -5.09
CA GLU A 105 9.08 -23.14 -5.54
C GLU A 105 9.77 -23.79 -4.33
N TYR A 106 9.83 -23.11 -3.18
CA TYR A 106 10.28 -23.73 -1.94
C TYR A 106 9.38 -24.91 -1.53
N LEU A 107 8.07 -24.81 -1.72
CA LEU A 107 7.13 -25.91 -1.43
C LEU A 107 7.35 -27.10 -2.34
N GLU A 108 7.70 -26.89 -3.61
CA GLU A 108 8.04 -27.99 -4.53
C GLU A 108 9.31 -28.72 -4.08
N LYS A 109 10.36 -27.98 -3.70
CA LYS A 109 11.60 -28.58 -3.18
C LYS A 109 11.36 -29.33 -1.87
N ARG A 110 10.38 -28.91 -1.06
CA ARG A 110 10.07 -29.50 0.25
C ARG A 110 9.07 -30.64 0.20
N PHE A 111 8.13 -30.60 -0.74
CA PHE A 111 7.02 -31.54 -0.90
C PHE A 111 7.01 -32.08 -2.33
N ASP A 112 6.25 -31.45 -3.23
CA ASP A 112 6.07 -31.90 -4.61
C ASP A 112 5.45 -30.81 -5.50
N ALA A 113 5.44 -31.06 -6.81
CA ALA A 113 4.92 -30.12 -7.81
C ALA A 113 3.40 -29.86 -7.71
N LYS A 114 2.60 -30.83 -7.23
CA LYS A 114 1.15 -30.64 -7.05
C LYS A 114 0.89 -29.67 -5.91
N THR A 115 1.62 -29.79 -4.81
CA THR A 115 1.54 -28.85 -3.68
C THR A 115 1.87 -27.43 -4.12
N ARG A 116 2.94 -27.24 -4.91
CA ARG A 116 3.28 -25.94 -5.52
C ARG A 116 2.14 -25.41 -6.38
N ALA A 117 1.58 -26.23 -7.27
CA ALA A 117 0.53 -25.80 -8.18
C ALA A 117 -0.73 -25.34 -7.43
N ILE A 118 -1.20 -26.13 -6.46
CA ILE A 118 -2.39 -25.79 -5.66
C ILE A 118 -2.15 -24.48 -4.90
N ALA A 119 -1.04 -24.37 -4.17
CA ALA A 119 -0.72 -23.17 -3.40
C ALA A 119 -0.61 -21.92 -4.30
N SER A 120 0.00 -22.06 -5.46
CA SER A 120 0.18 -20.95 -6.41
C SER A 120 -1.14 -20.50 -7.02
N VAL A 121 -2.03 -21.44 -7.38
CA VAL A 121 -3.36 -21.13 -7.94
C VAL A 121 -4.23 -20.44 -6.90
N VAL A 122 -4.29 -20.97 -5.67
CA VAL A 122 -5.05 -20.35 -4.58
C VAL A 122 -4.55 -18.94 -4.31
N PHE A 123 -3.23 -18.75 -4.27
CA PHE A 123 -2.64 -17.42 -4.09
C PHE A 123 -3.00 -16.47 -5.24
N LEU A 124 -2.87 -16.90 -6.50
CA LEU A 124 -3.15 -16.04 -7.64
C LEU A 124 -4.62 -15.62 -7.68
N LEU A 125 -5.55 -16.53 -7.33
CA LEU A 125 -6.97 -16.21 -7.22
C LEU A 125 -7.21 -15.19 -6.10
N GLN A 126 -6.74 -15.46 -4.88
CA GLN A 126 -6.87 -14.54 -3.74
C GLN A 126 -6.27 -13.17 -4.06
N ARG A 127 -5.07 -13.15 -4.65
CA ARG A 127 -4.36 -11.92 -5.00
C ARG A 127 -5.09 -11.16 -6.11
N GLY A 128 -5.65 -11.87 -7.10
CA GLY A 128 -6.47 -11.27 -8.16
C GLY A 128 -7.68 -10.53 -7.61
N PHE A 129 -8.47 -11.18 -6.75
CA PHE A 129 -9.61 -10.54 -6.09
C PHE A 129 -9.18 -9.34 -5.22
N SER A 130 -8.12 -9.51 -4.43
CA SER A 130 -7.60 -8.45 -3.57
C SER A 130 -7.12 -7.23 -4.36
N VAL A 131 -6.39 -7.43 -5.46
CA VAL A 131 -5.92 -6.32 -6.33
C VAL A 131 -7.09 -5.66 -7.04
N GLY A 132 -8.11 -6.41 -7.48
CA GLY A 132 -9.32 -5.85 -8.09
C GLY A 132 -10.04 -4.87 -7.14
N LEU A 133 -10.21 -5.26 -5.88
CA LEU A 133 -10.78 -4.38 -4.85
C LEU A 133 -9.88 -3.17 -4.58
N ALA A 134 -8.57 -3.40 -4.44
CA ALA A 134 -7.58 -2.35 -4.20
C ALA A 134 -7.51 -1.32 -5.33
N LEU A 135 -7.78 -1.74 -6.57
CA LEU A 135 -7.88 -0.86 -7.73
C LEU A 135 -9.22 -0.10 -7.75
N TYR A 136 -10.34 -0.76 -7.42
CA TYR A 136 -11.66 -0.14 -7.54
C TYR A 136 -11.88 1.01 -6.54
N ALA A 137 -11.43 0.86 -5.29
CA ALA A 137 -11.65 1.88 -4.26
C ALA A 137 -11.09 3.28 -4.60
N PRO A 138 -9.82 3.46 -5.01
CA PRO A 138 -9.34 4.76 -5.47
C PRO A 138 -10.01 5.21 -6.78
N ALA A 139 -10.43 4.28 -7.64
CA ALA A 139 -11.12 4.64 -8.89
C ALA A 139 -12.46 5.34 -8.61
N ILE A 140 -13.23 4.89 -7.61
CA ILE A 140 -14.47 5.56 -7.19
C ILE A 140 -14.19 6.99 -6.74
N VAL A 141 -13.16 7.21 -5.91
CA VAL A 141 -12.81 8.54 -5.43
C VAL A 141 -12.43 9.45 -6.60
N LEU A 142 -11.61 8.95 -7.53
CA LEU A 142 -11.25 9.69 -8.74
C LEU A 142 -12.46 9.97 -9.65
N ALA A 143 -13.37 9.01 -9.78
CA ALA A 143 -14.60 9.16 -10.57
C ALA A 143 -15.45 10.33 -10.03
N VAL A 144 -15.58 10.45 -8.70
CA VAL A 144 -16.27 11.58 -8.05
C VAL A 144 -15.53 12.90 -8.29
N ILE A 145 -14.20 12.92 -8.19
CA ILE A 145 -13.39 14.13 -8.39
C ILE A 145 -13.44 14.62 -9.85
N PHE A 146 -13.40 13.68 -10.81
CA PHE A 146 -13.41 13.96 -12.25
C PHE A 146 -14.83 14.15 -12.81
N GLY A 147 -15.86 13.67 -12.11
CA GLY A 147 -17.23 13.60 -12.63
C GLY A 147 -17.39 12.57 -13.74
N TRP A 148 -16.58 11.50 -13.73
CA TRP A 148 -16.59 10.43 -14.74
C TRP A 148 -17.32 9.18 -14.22
N PRO A 149 -17.81 8.30 -15.11
CA PRO A 149 -18.28 6.98 -14.70
C PRO A 149 -17.16 6.18 -14.02
N ASP A 150 -17.51 5.44 -12.96
CA ASP A 150 -16.56 4.65 -12.18
C ASP A 150 -15.96 3.50 -13.01
N GLN A 151 -16.71 2.94 -13.96
CA GLN A 151 -16.24 1.88 -14.85
C GLN A 151 -15.12 2.39 -15.77
N ILE A 152 -15.28 3.59 -16.34
CA ILE A 152 -14.28 4.19 -17.25
C ILE A 152 -13.01 4.53 -16.46
N THR A 153 -13.18 5.13 -15.27
CA THR A 153 -12.05 5.51 -14.41
C THR A 153 -11.25 4.27 -13.97
N THR A 154 -11.94 3.20 -13.60
CA THR A 154 -11.32 1.92 -13.22
C THR A 154 -10.57 1.30 -14.39
N LEU A 155 -11.17 1.27 -15.57
CA LEU A 155 -10.54 0.72 -16.78
C LEU A 155 -9.26 1.48 -17.15
N LEU A 156 -9.32 2.82 -17.18
CA LEU A 156 -8.16 3.65 -17.52
C LEU A 156 -7.03 3.47 -16.52
N MET A 157 -7.34 3.47 -15.22
CA MET A 157 -6.33 3.24 -14.19
C MET A 157 -5.71 1.85 -14.29
N GLY A 158 -6.52 0.82 -14.55
CA GLY A 158 -6.05 -0.55 -14.79
C GLY A 158 -5.10 -0.64 -15.98
N ILE A 159 -5.43 -0.01 -17.11
CA ILE A 159 -4.56 0.02 -18.30
C ILE A 159 -3.22 0.67 -17.96
N VAL A 160 -3.22 1.84 -17.32
CA VAL A 160 -1.98 2.53 -16.95
C VAL A 160 -1.12 1.65 -16.03
N VAL A 161 -1.73 1.05 -15.00
CA VAL A 161 -1.04 0.18 -14.04
C VAL A 161 -0.45 -1.04 -14.73
N ILE A 162 -1.21 -1.74 -15.57
CA ILE A 162 -0.74 -2.91 -16.30
C ILE A 162 0.43 -2.53 -17.23
N CYS A 163 0.30 -1.44 -17.99
CA CYS A 163 1.32 -1.01 -18.94
C CYS A 163 2.68 -0.79 -18.27
N TYR A 164 2.77 0.03 -17.22
CA TYR A 164 4.08 0.28 -16.59
C TYR A 164 4.59 -0.93 -15.80
N THR A 165 3.70 -1.75 -15.24
CA THR A 165 4.06 -2.96 -14.49
C THR A 165 4.72 -4.00 -15.40
N VAL A 166 4.11 -4.25 -16.57
CA VAL A 166 4.62 -5.22 -17.55
C VAL A 166 5.94 -4.76 -18.17
N ILE A 167 6.09 -3.46 -18.44
CA ILE A 167 7.33 -2.93 -19.04
C ILE A 167 8.45 -2.87 -17.99
N GLY A 168 8.11 -2.54 -16.74
CA GLY A 168 9.08 -2.17 -15.72
C GLY A 168 9.58 -3.30 -14.83
N GLY A 169 8.81 -4.38 -14.61
CA GLY A 169 9.19 -5.44 -13.68
C GLY A 169 9.39 -4.96 -12.22
N VAL A 170 9.93 -5.83 -11.36
CA VAL A 170 10.04 -5.56 -9.90
C VAL A 170 10.90 -4.35 -9.58
N GLN A 171 11.96 -4.10 -10.35
CA GLN A 171 12.82 -2.94 -10.15
C GLN A 171 12.07 -1.62 -10.36
N ALA A 172 11.29 -1.49 -11.44
CA ALA A 172 10.51 -0.28 -11.68
C ALA A 172 9.48 -0.08 -10.56
N ILE A 173 8.74 -1.14 -10.21
CA ILE A 173 7.68 -1.10 -9.20
C ILE A 173 8.24 -0.61 -7.86
N ALA A 174 9.39 -1.14 -7.42
CA ALA A 174 9.99 -0.72 -6.17
C ALA A 174 10.40 0.76 -6.15
N TRP A 175 10.89 1.30 -7.27
CA TRP A 175 11.20 2.73 -7.37
C TRP A 175 9.95 3.60 -7.46
N THR A 176 8.92 3.17 -8.18
CA THR A 176 7.65 3.89 -8.23
C THR A 176 6.99 3.93 -6.85
N ASP A 177 7.04 2.82 -6.11
CA ASP A 177 6.51 2.72 -4.75
C ASP A 177 7.19 3.70 -3.79
N VAL A 178 8.53 3.82 -3.86
CA VAL A 178 9.28 4.79 -3.04
C VAL A 178 8.79 6.21 -3.31
N GLN A 179 8.64 6.60 -4.57
CA GLN A 179 8.17 7.94 -4.93
C GLN A 179 6.70 8.17 -4.53
N GLN A 180 5.83 7.18 -4.76
CA GLN A 180 4.43 7.24 -4.34
C GLN A 180 4.32 7.40 -2.83
N MET A 181 5.10 6.65 -2.06
CA MET A 181 5.12 6.73 -0.61
C MET A 181 5.52 8.14 -0.13
N LEU A 182 6.54 8.74 -0.74
CA LEU A 182 6.94 10.13 -0.44
C LEU A 182 5.80 11.12 -0.71
N ILE A 183 5.10 10.97 -1.84
CA ILE A 183 3.97 11.85 -2.20
C ILE A 183 2.80 11.66 -1.23
N ILE A 184 2.49 10.41 -0.86
CA ILE A 184 1.43 10.10 0.10
C ILE A 184 1.75 10.73 1.47
N PHE A 185 2.97 10.55 1.99
CA PHE A 185 3.37 11.17 3.25
C PHE A 185 3.36 12.69 3.19
N ALA A 186 3.88 13.29 2.12
CA ALA A 186 3.82 14.75 1.94
C ALA A 186 2.36 15.24 1.92
N GLY A 187 1.48 14.57 1.18
CA GLY A 187 0.05 14.86 1.15
C GLY A 187 -0.60 14.73 2.53
N LEU A 188 -0.25 13.70 3.29
CA LEU A 188 -0.76 13.48 4.64
C LEU A 188 -0.31 14.59 5.60
N PHE A 189 0.96 14.99 5.58
CA PHE A 189 1.47 16.08 6.42
C PHE A 189 0.87 17.43 6.05
N ILE A 190 0.70 17.72 4.75
CA ILE A 190 0.05 18.94 4.28
C ILE A 190 -1.43 18.95 4.70
N ALA A 191 -2.14 17.84 4.55
CA ALA A 191 -3.53 17.73 4.99
C ALA A 191 -3.67 17.95 6.50
N LEU A 192 -2.78 17.36 7.30
CA LEU A 192 -2.75 17.56 8.75
C LEU A 192 -2.48 19.04 9.11
N ALA A 193 -1.48 19.66 8.48
CA ALA A 193 -1.17 21.08 8.70
C ALA A 193 -2.36 21.99 8.33
N MET A 194 -3.05 21.68 7.23
CA MET A 194 -4.26 22.41 6.80
C MET A 194 -5.42 22.26 7.79
N ILE A 195 -5.63 21.06 8.34
CA ILE A 195 -6.64 20.82 9.38
C ILE A 195 -6.33 21.66 10.62
N ILE A 196 -5.07 21.67 11.08
CA ILE A 196 -4.66 22.46 12.25
C ILE A 196 -4.83 23.96 11.99
N ALA A 197 -4.46 24.44 10.80
CA ALA A 197 -4.59 25.85 10.43
C ALA A 197 -6.04 26.31 10.25
N GLN A 198 -6.96 25.38 9.99
CA GLN A 198 -8.40 25.65 9.84
C GLN A 198 -9.20 25.40 11.13
N LEU A 199 -8.54 25.09 12.25
CA LEU A 199 -9.20 25.05 13.55
C LEU A 199 -9.77 26.45 13.89
N PRO A 200 -10.91 26.51 14.60
CA PRO A 200 -11.43 27.78 15.10
C PRO A 200 -10.35 28.54 15.89
N PRO A 201 -10.29 29.89 15.81
CA PRO A 201 -9.26 30.68 16.49
C PRO A 201 -9.18 30.43 18.00
N ASP A 202 -10.31 30.01 18.57
CA ASP A 202 -10.52 29.81 20.00
C ASP A 202 -10.16 28.39 20.46
N VAL A 203 -9.81 27.49 19.54
CA VAL A 203 -9.51 26.07 19.81
C VAL A 203 -8.08 25.77 19.41
N GLY A 204 -7.21 25.61 20.42
CA GLY A 204 -5.85 25.15 20.20
C GLY A 204 -5.79 23.67 19.83
N LEU A 205 -4.62 23.21 19.36
CA LEU A 205 -4.39 21.79 19.06
C LEU A 205 -4.61 20.90 20.31
N ILE A 206 -4.21 21.40 21.49
CA ILE A 206 -4.39 20.70 22.76
C ILE A 206 -5.87 20.55 23.08
N ASP A 207 -6.68 21.58 22.85
CA ASP A 207 -8.12 21.55 23.10
C ASP A 207 -8.83 20.58 22.13
N ALA A 208 -8.42 20.57 20.86
CA ALA A 208 -8.92 19.63 19.86
C ALA A 208 -8.60 18.17 20.23
N VAL A 209 -7.37 17.89 20.70
CA VAL A 209 -6.96 16.57 21.17
C VAL A 209 -7.71 16.19 22.44
N TYR A 210 -7.90 17.13 23.37
CA TYR A 210 -8.66 16.90 24.59
C TYR A 210 -10.13 16.55 24.30
N LEU A 211 -10.78 17.31 23.40
CA LEU A 211 -12.13 17.01 22.92
C LEU A 211 -12.21 15.63 22.25
N ALA A 212 -11.26 15.31 21.38
CA ALA A 212 -11.20 14.00 20.74
C ALA A 212 -11.03 12.85 21.77
N GLY A 213 -10.24 13.08 22.82
CA GLY A 213 -10.09 12.17 23.94
C GLY A 213 -11.38 12.01 24.75
N ALA A 214 -12.05 13.12 25.08
CA ALA A 214 -13.32 13.13 25.80
C ALA A 214 -14.45 12.42 25.00
N MET A 215 -14.40 12.51 23.67
CA MET A 215 -15.30 11.77 22.76
C MET A 215 -14.89 10.29 22.56
N GLY A 216 -13.86 9.81 23.25
CA GLY A 216 -13.37 8.43 23.17
C GLY A 216 -12.70 8.07 21.83
N LYS A 217 -12.44 9.06 20.95
CA LYS A 217 -11.89 8.84 19.61
C LYS A 217 -10.41 8.46 19.64
N LEU A 218 -9.69 8.83 20.70
CA LEU A 218 -8.26 8.55 20.89
C LEU A 218 -7.98 7.20 21.56
N ASN A 219 -9.00 6.42 21.93
CA ASN A 219 -8.80 5.11 22.52
C ASN A 219 -8.25 4.15 21.46
N THR A 220 -6.97 3.77 21.59
CA THR A 220 -6.26 2.93 20.62
C THR A 220 -6.29 1.44 20.96
N VAL A 221 -6.33 1.11 22.25
CA VAL A 221 -6.32 -0.27 22.74
C VAL A 221 -7.51 -0.46 23.66
N ASP A 222 -8.22 -1.56 23.46
CA ASP A 222 -9.31 -1.99 24.32
C ASP A 222 -8.98 -3.34 24.93
N PHE A 223 -8.95 -3.40 26.25
CA PHE A 223 -8.62 -4.61 27.01
C PHE A 223 -9.87 -5.35 27.51
N THR A 224 -11.08 -4.87 27.17
CA THR A 224 -12.33 -5.52 27.58
C THR A 224 -12.58 -6.75 26.71
N PHE A 225 -12.93 -7.90 27.28
CA PHE A 225 -13.21 -9.09 26.49
C PHE A 225 -14.71 -9.13 26.15
N ASP A 226 -15.08 -8.64 24.96
CA ASP A 226 -16.47 -8.63 24.46
C ASP A 226 -16.56 -9.20 23.04
N LEU A 227 -17.28 -10.31 22.89
CA LEU A 227 -17.49 -11.01 21.63
C LEU A 227 -18.31 -10.20 20.60
N ASN A 228 -19.03 -9.15 21.04
CA ASN A 228 -19.76 -8.25 20.15
C ASN A 228 -18.91 -7.07 19.67
N ASN A 229 -17.74 -6.87 20.27
CA ASN A 229 -16.85 -5.79 19.92
C ASN A 229 -15.86 -6.27 18.86
N ARG A 230 -15.86 -5.57 17.72
CA ARG A 230 -15.08 -5.95 16.53
C ARG A 230 -13.56 -5.92 16.75
N TYR A 231 -13.09 -5.34 17.87
CA TYR A 231 -11.67 -5.10 18.15
C TYR A 231 -11.17 -5.76 19.45
N THR A 232 -11.92 -6.66 20.07
CA THR A 232 -11.54 -7.41 21.28
C THR A 232 -11.80 -8.89 21.10
#